data_AF-R6QGP5-F1
#
_entry.id   AF-R6QGP5-F1
#
_cell.length_a   1.000
_cell.length_b   1.000
_cell.length_c   1.000
_cell.angle_alpha   90.00
_cell.angle_beta   90.00
_cell.angle_gamma   90.00
#
_symmetry.space_group_name_H-M   'P 1'
#
loop_
_entity.id
_entity.type
_entity.pdbx_description
1 polymer ?
#
loop_
_entity_poly.entity_id
_entity_poly.type
_entity_poly.pdbx_seq_one_letter_code
_entity_poly.pdbx_strand_id
1 'polypeptide(L)'
;MSKVDWKELENEYVCGEMSYRALANKHKIAPSRVSAVGKKQNWVKKRDKYRSNVAQATLQNARTTDIKNKSQKLNNLIEAADKLAVKLNEALDDPKQLYRQILRTSSGAESVRITKKLDTRALKDFASTISTMNDTIKQLNDLTEDEDKKNVEIKIIEGKKEWAQ
;
A
#
# COMPACT_ATOMS: atom_id res chain seq x y z
N MET A 1 36.81 26.86 -28.01
CA MET A 1 35.65 27.02 -27.10
C MET A 1 34.85 25.73 -27.11
N SER A 2 34.78 25.00 -26.00
CA SER A 2 33.96 23.78 -25.96
C SER A 2 32.50 24.14 -26.27
N LYS A 3 31.87 23.32 -27.10
CA LYS A 3 30.48 23.48 -27.48
C LYS A 3 29.64 23.19 -26.24
N VAL A 4 29.09 24.23 -25.62
CA VAL A 4 28.20 24.09 -24.46
C VAL A 4 27.05 23.15 -24.83
N ASP A 5 26.85 22.09 -24.04
CA ASP A 5 25.71 21.20 -24.21
C ASP A 5 24.48 21.78 -23.54
N TRP A 6 23.63 22.41 -24.36
CA TRP A 6 22.39 23.02 -23.88
C TRP A 6 21.32 22.00 -23.49
N LYS A 7 21.37 20.76 -23.99
CA LYS A 7 20.40 19.72 -23.61
C LYS A 7 20.68 19.21 -22.20
N GLU A 8 21.95 19.05 -21.85
CA GLU A 8 22.34 18.65 -20.50
C GLU A 8 21.93 19.72 -19.47
N LEU A 9 22.21 21.00 -19.75
CA LEU A 9 21.75 22.11 -18.91
C LEU A 9 20.22 22.19 -18.80
N GLU A 10 19.50 21.94 -19.91
CA GLU A 10 18.05 21.90 -19.89
C GLU A 10 17.55 20.81 -18.93
N ASN A 11 18.06 19.58 -19.06
CA ASN A 11 17.64 18.46 -18.21
C ASN A 11 17.94 18.74 -16.73
N GLU A 12 19.14 19.25 -16.43
CA GLU A 12 19.52 19.56 -15.06
C GLU A 12 18.65 20.66 -14.45
N TYR A 13 18.28 21.67 -15.24
CA TYR A 13 17.31 22.67 -14.82
C TYR A 13 15.92 22.06 -14.66
N VAL A 14 15.37 21.41 -15.68
CA VAL A 14 13.98 20.94 -15.69
C VAL A 14 13.73 19.90 -14.61
N CYS A 15 14.67 18.99 -14.37
CA CYS A 15 14.54 17.91 -13.40
C CYS A 15 15.01 18.27 -11.98
N GLY A 16 15.78 19.35 -11.82
CA GLY A 16 16.37 19.77 -10.54
C GLY A 16 15.73 21.03 -9.95
N GLU A 17 16.29 21.50 -8.83
CA GLU A 17 15.81 22.68 -8.09
C GLU A 17 16.65 23.95 -8.36
N MET A 18 17.75 23.85 -9.10
CA MET A 18 18.70 24.95 -9.27
C MET A 18 18.12 26.13 -10.06
N SER A 19 18.45 27.35 -9.66
CA SER A 19 18.15 28.55 -10.46
C SER A 19 19.08 28.68 -11.67
N TYR A 20 18.72 29.51 -12.66
CA TYR A 20 19.62 29.80 -13.78
C TYR A 20 20.98 30.35 -13.34
N ARG A 21 21.04 31.11 -12.24
CA ARG A 21 22.31 31.61 -11.66
C ARG A 21 23.15 30.47 -11.10
N ALA A 22 22.55 29.56 -10.34
CA ALA A 22 23.25 28.40 -9.79
C ALA A 22 23.77 27.46 -10.91
N LEU A 23 22.93 27.21 -11.92
CA LEU A 23 23.29 26.43 -13.11
C LEU A 23 24.43 27.09 -13.89
N ALA A 24 24.36 28.41 -14.10
CA ALA A 24 25.40 29.19 -14.77
C ALA A 24 26.75 29.13 -14.03
N ASN A 25 26.73 29.25 -12.70
CA ASN A 25 27.94 29.15 -11.88
C ASN A 25 28.57 27.75 -11.95
N LYS A 26 27.74 26.70 -11.87
CA LYS A 26 28.19 25.30 -11.95
C LYS A 26 28.89 25.01 -13.28
N HIS A 27 28.30 25.47 -14.38
CA HIS A 27 28.80 25.22 -15.73
C HIS A 27 29.81 26.27 -16.22
N LYS A 28 30.14 27.27 -15.39
CA LYS A 28 31.03 28.40 -15.73
C LYS A 28 30.58 29.15 -16.98
N ILE A 29 29.27 29.35 -17.13
CA ILE A 29 28.65 30.08 -18.24
C ILE A 29 28.13 31.42 -17.72
N ALA A 30 28.16 32.47 -18.55
CA ALA A 30 27.54 33.74 -18.20
C ALA A 30 26.03 33.58 -17.91
N PRO A 31 25.51 34.06 -16.76
CA PRO A 31 24.10 33.89 -16.38
C PRO A 31 23.11 34.45 -17.41
N SER A 32 23.46 35.55 -18.07
CA SER A 32 22.66 36.16 -19.14
C SER A 32 22.46 35.20 -20.32
N ARG A 33 23.49 34.43 -20.67
CA ARG A 33 23.45 33.46 -21.77
C ARG A 33 22.53 32.28 -21.45
N VAL A 34 22.61 31.75 -20.22
CA VAL A 34 21.71 30.69 -19.74
C VAL A 34 20.26 31.19 -19.73
N SER A 35 20.02 32.41 -19.22
CA SER A 35 18.69 32.98 -19.16
C SER A 35 18.08 33.21 -20.55
N ALA A 36 18.88 33.65 -21.53
CA ALA A 36 18.42 33.85 -22.91
C ALA A 36 18.02 32.51 -23.57
N VAL A 37 18.84 31.47 -23.41
CA VAL A 37 18.54 30.13 -23.94
C VAL A 37 17.33 29.53 -23.23
N GLY A 38 17.28 29.59 -21.90
CA GLY A 38 16.15 29.08 -21.12
C GLY A 38 14.82 29.75 -21.46
N LYS A 39 14.83 31.07 -21.75
CA LYS A 39 13.64 31.78 -22.25
C LYS A 39 13.27 31.32 -23.66
N LYS A 40 14.23 31.21 -24.57
CA LYS A 40 14.00 30.74 -25.96
C LYS A 40 13.43 29.33 -26.01
N GLN A 41 13.87 28.45 -25.10
CA GLN A 41 13.49 27.04 -25.06
C GLN A 41 12.39 26.74 -24.03
N ASN A 42 11.82 27.76 -23.38
CA ASN A 42 10.75 27.64 -22.40
C ASN A 42 11.03 26.67 -21.24
N TRP A 43 12.25 26.69 -20.69
CA TRP A 43 12.66 25.75 -19.63
C TRP A 43 11.79 25.83 -18.37
N VAL A 44 11.25 27.01 -18.03
CA VAL A 44 10.29 27.17 -16.91
C VAL A 44 9.03 26.34 -17.15
N LYS A 45 8.39 26.47 -18.32
CA LYS A 45 7.19 25.68 -18.66
C LYS A 45 7.48 24.17 -18.67
N LYS A 46 8.67 23.77 -19.14
CA LYS A 46 9.10 22.38 -19.10
C LYS A 46 9.27 21.86 -17.67
N ARG A 47 9.87 22.67 -16.77
CA ARG A 47 9.99 22.36 -15.33
C ARG A 47 8.62 22.25 -14.67
N ASP A 48 7.70 23.16 -14.95
CA ASP A 48 6.34 23.12 -14.38
C ASP A 48 5.60 21.85 -14.82
N LYS A 49 5.71 21.49 -16.11
CA LYS A 49 5.15 20.24 -16.63
C LYS A 49 5.80 19.01 -16.00
N TYR A 50 7.13 19.00 -15.85
CA TYR A 50 7.85 17.91 -15.20
C TYR A 50 7.39 17.74 -13.74
N ARG A 51 7.30 18.83 -12.97
CA ARG A 51 6.83 18.80 -11.57
C ARG A 51 5.40 18.29 -11.46
N SER A 52 4.51 18.73 -12.34
CA SER A 52 3.13 18.23 -12.40
C SER A 52 3.09 16.72 -12.68
N ASN A 53 3.86 16.26 -13.67
CA ASN A 53 3.95 14.84 -14.01
C ASN A 53 4.55 14.00 -12.86
N VAL A 54 5.60 14.49 -12.20
CA VAL A 54 6.21 13.82 -11.05
C VAL A 54 5.23 13.76 -9.88
N ALA A 55 4.49 14.83 -9.60
CA ALA A 55 3.46 14.81 -8.56
C ALA A 55 2.36 13.79 -8.88
N GLN A 56 1.89 13.74 -10.13
CA GLN A 56 0.91 12.76 -10.58
C GLN A 56 1.43 11.32 -10.49
N ALA A 57 2.66 11.07 -10.96
CA ALA A 57 3.30 9.75 -10.89
C ALA A 57 3.53 9.33 -9.44
N THR A 58 3.91 10.26 -8.56
CA THR A 58 4.09 9.98 -7.12
C THR A 58 2.76 9.62 -6.46
N LEU A 59 1.68 10.34 -6.77
CA LEU A 59 0.34 10.00 -6.29
C LEU A 59 -0.12 8.64 -6.81
N GLN A 60 0.13 8.33 -8.08
CA GLN A 60 -0.21 7.03 -8.65
C GLN A 60 0.59 5.90 -8.00
N ASN A 61 1.90 6.07 -7.82
CA ASN A 61 2.76 5.09 -7.17
C ASN A 61 2.39 4.87 -5.70
N ALA A 62 2.04 5.94 -4.98
CA ALA A 62 1.54 5.85 -3.61
C ALA A 62 0.24 5.03 -3.55
N ARG A 63 -0.73 5.31 -4.45
CA ARG A 63 -1.97 4.54 -4.57
C ARG A 63 -1.70 3.07 -4.88
N THR A 64 -0.84 2.77 -5.85
CA THR A 64 -0.51 1.38 -6.21
C THR A 64 0.18 0.65 -5.07
N THR A 65 1.05 1.33 -4.32
CA THR A 65 1.72 0.76 -3.14
C THR A 65 0.72 0.50 -2.01
N ASP A 66 -0.20 1.43 -1.77
CA ASP A 66 -1.27 1.26 -0.78
C ASP A 66 -2.21 0.11 -1.14
N ILE A 67 -2.63 0.01 -2.40
CA ILE A 67 -3.42 -1.12 -2.90
C ILE A 67 -2.66 -2.43 -2.68
N LYS A 68 -1.39 -2.52 -3.12
CA LYS A 68 -0.59 -3.74 -2.93
C LYS A 68 -0.44 -4.13 -1.46
N ASN A 69 -0.18 -3.16 -0.59
CA ASN A 69 -0.06 -3.39 0.85
C ASN A 69 -1.38 -3.87 1.46
N LYS A 70 -2.51 -3.31 1.02
CA LYS A 70 -3.84 -3.75 1.43
C LYS A 70 -4.15 -5.15 0.92
N SER A 71 -3.93 -5.45 -0.35
CA SER A 71 -4.11 -6.80 -0.92
C SER A 71 -3.25 -7.83 -0.21
N GLN A 72 -2.00 -7.49 0.15
CA GLN A 72 -1.15 -8.39 0.92
C GLN A 72 -1.69 -8.65 2.33
N LYS A 73 -2.16 -7.60 3.02
CA LYS A 73 -2.83 -7.76 4.33
C LYS A 73 -4.09 -8.62 4.22
N LEU A 74 -4.88 -8.43 3.17
CA LEU A 74 -6.07 -9.23 2.86
C LEU A 74 -5.71 -10.71 2.70
N ASN A 75 -4.72 -11.01 1.85
CA ASN A 75 -4.26 -12.38 1.61
C ASN A 75 -3.76 -13.06 2.89
N ASN A 76 -2.99 -12.34 3.72
CA ASN A 76 -2.51 -12.88 4.99
C ASN A 76 -3.66 -13.18 5.97
N LEU A 77 -4.70 -12.34 5.98
CA LEU A 77 -5.89 -12.55 6.82
C LEU A 77 -6.72 -13.74 6.35
N ILE A 78 -6.91 -13.90 5.03
CA ILE A 78 -7.59 -15.06 4.44
C ILE A 78 -6.84 -16.34 4.81
N GLU A 79 -5.52 -16.37 4.63
CA GLU A 79 -4.70 -17.53 4.96
C GLU A 79 -4.76 -17.89 6.46
N ALA A 80 -4.80 -16.88 7.34
CA ALA A 80 -4.96 -17.09 8.77
C ALA A 80 -6.35 -17.66 9.11
N ALA A 81 -7.41 -17.14 8.48
CA ALA A 81 -8.78 -17.63 8.66
C ALA A 81 -8.91 -19.09 8.17
N ASP A 82 -8.33 -19.44 7.03
CA ASP A 82 -8.34 -20.80 6.48
C ASP A 82 -7.60 -21.77 7.41
N LYS A 83 -6.42 -21.40 7.91
CA LYS A 83 -5.67 -22.22 8.87
C LYS A 83 -6.45 -22.43 10.16
N LEU A 84 -7.10 -21.39 10.69
CA LEU A 84 -7.96 -21.49 11.87
C LEU A 84 -9.16 -22.41 11.61
N ALA A 85 -9.82 -22.29 10.45
CA ALA A 85 -10.94 -23.14 10.07
C ALA A 85 -10.53 -24.62 10.01
N VAL A 86 -9.37 -24.92 9.41
CA VAL A 86 -8.83 -26.29 9.35
C VAL A 86 -8.57 -26.83 10.75
N LYS A 87 -7.90 -26.08 11.62
CA LYS A 87 -7.62 -26.52 13.00
C LYS A 87 -8.89 -26.67 13.84
N LEU A 88 -9.89 -25.82 13.60
CA LEU A 88 -11.19 -25.95 14.24
C LEU A 88 -11.89 -27.24 13.80
N ASN A 89 -11.90 -27.54 12.50
CA ASN A 89 -12.48 -28.78 11.98
C ASN A 89 -11.76 -30.02 12.50
N GLU A 90 -10.41 -30.04 12.48
CA GLU A 90 -9.63 -31.13 13.08
C GLU A 90 -9.99 -31.35 14.57
N ALA A 91 -10.21 -30.26 15.32
CA ALA A 91 -10.56 -30.32 16.73
C ALA A 91 -12.01 -30.78 16.96
N LEU A 92 -12.94 -30.42 16.08
CA LEU A 92 -14.34 -30.86 16.11
C LEU A 92 -14.50 -32.32 15.67
N ASP A 93 -13.63 -32.81 14.78
CA ASP A 93 -13.60 -34.20 14.33
C ASP A 93 -13.11 -35.16 15.44
N ASP A 94 -12.43 -34.66 16.48
CA ASP A 94 -12.10 -35.48 17.65
C ASP A 94 -13.29 -35.51 18.63
N PRO A 95 -14.01 -36.66 18.75
CA PRO A 95 -15.22 -36.75 19.56
C PRO A 95 -14.97 -36.58 21.06
N LYS A 96 -13.71 -36.69 21.49
CA LYS A 96 -13.30 -36.56 22.90
C LYS A 96 -12.78 -35.16 23.22
N GLN A 97 -12.53 -34.30 22.22
CA GLN A 97 -11.96 -32.98 22.44
C GLN A 97 -12.83 -32.11 23.36
N LEU A 98 -14.15 -32.13 23.17
CA LEU A 98 -15.10 -31.41 24.03
C LEU A 98 -15.32 -32.06 25.40
N TYR A 99 -14.62 -33.16 25.70
CA TYR A 99 -14.70 -33.89 26.97
C TYR A 99 -13.35 -33.92 27.71
N ARG A 100 -12.30 -33.33 27.12
CA ARG A 100 -10.96 -33.22 27.70
C ARG A 100 -10.87 -31.98 28.60
N GLN A 101 -10.52 -32.19 29.86
CA GLN A 101 -10.24 -31.12 30.81
C GLN A 101 -8.74 -31.09 31.15
N ILE A 102 -8.13 -29.90 31.03
CA ILE A 102 -6.76 -29.67 31.48
C ILE A 102 -6.81 -29.32 32.97
N LEU A 103 -6.27 -30.21 33.80
CA LEU A 103 -6.14 -29.99 35.24
C LEU A 103 -4.74 -29.45 35.53
N ARG A 104 -4.70 -28.22 36.05
CA ARG A 104 -3.48 -27.65 36.61
C ARG A 104 -3.30 -28.17 38.04
N THR A 105 -2.25 -28.93 38.26
CA THR A 105 -1.88 -29.35 39.62
C THR A 105 -1.17 -28.22 40.37
N SER A 106 -1.13 -28.28 41.70
CA SER A 106 -0.48 -27.29 42.57
C SER A 106 1.03 -27.14 42.31
N SER A 107 1.66 -28.12 41.66
CA SER A 107 3.06 -28.07 41.20
C SER A 107 3.24 -27.43 39.81
N GLY A 108 2.17 -27.00 39.16
CA GLY A 108 2.20 -26.43 37.80
C GLY A 108 2.20 -27.46 36.67
N ALA A 109 2.20 -28.76 36.97
CA ALA A 109 2.08 -29.81 35.95
C ALA A 109 0.65 -29.87 35.39
N GLU A 110 0.53 -29.91 34.07
CA GLU A 110 -0.72 -30.10 33.36
C GLU A 110 -1.00 -31.60 33.19
N SER A 111 -2.16 -32.05 33.66
CA SER A 111 -2.65 -33.40 33.38
C SER A 111 -3.96 -33.33 32.59
N VAL A 112 -4.11 -34.20 31.59
CA VAL A 112 -5.32 -34.25 30.75
C VAL A 112 -6.24 -35.35 31.27
N ARG A 113 -7.48 -34.99 31.60
CA ARG A 113 -8.51 -35.96 32.00
C ARG A 113 -9.67 -35.93 31.01
N ILE A 114 -10.06 -37.10 30.49
CA ILE A 114 -11.28 -37.26 29.69
C ILE A 114 -12.44 -37.54 30.66
N THR A 115 -13.51 -36.75 30.57
CA THR A 115 -14.68 -36.90 31.44
C THR A 115 -15.94 -37.27 30.65
N LYS A 116 -17.03 -37.65 31.33
CA LYS A 116 -18.33 -37.83 30.68
C LYS A 116 -19.08 -36.50 30.49
N LYS A 117 -18.62 -35.43 31.14
CA LYS A 117 -19.27 -34.13 31.14
C LYS A 117 -18.65 -33.28 30.04
N LEU A 118 -19.49 -32.59 29.28
CA LEU A 118 -19.07 -31.62 28.29
C LEU A 118 -18.24 -30.51 28.95
N ASP A 119 -17.07 -30.22 28.40
CA ASP A 119 -16.25 -29.08 28.77
C ASP A 119 -16.80 -27.81 28.12
N THR A 120 -17.57 -27.06 28.89
CA THR A 120 -18.16 -25.80 28.46
C THR A 120 -17.13 -24.69 28.25
N ARG A 121 -15.92 -24.82 28.81
CA ARG A 121 -14.83 -23.87 28.60
C ARG A 121 -14.24 -24.05 27.20
N ALA A 122 -13.95 -25.31 26.81
CA ALA A 122 -13.54 -25.62 25.45
C ALA A 122 -14.59 -25.16 24.42
N LEU A 123 -15.88 -25.38 24.70
CA LEU A 123 -16.98 -24.88 23.85
C LEU A 123 -16.98 -23.35 23.74
N LYS A 124 -16.77 -22.62 24.83
CA LYS A 124 -16.69 -21.15 24.84
C LYS A 124 -15.48 -20.66 24.05
N ASP A 125 -14.34 -21.32 24.17
CA ASP A 125 -13.12 -20.96 23.43
C ASP A 125 -13.31 -21.19 21.92
N PHE A 126 -14.00 -22.27 21.52
CA PHE A 126 -14.42 -22.48 20.13
C PHE A 126 -15.38 -21.40 19.63
N ALA A 127 -16.41 -21.07 20.41
CA ALA A 127 -17.36 -20.00 20.05
C ALA A 127 -16.66 -18.64 19.92
N SER A 128 -15.70 -18.33 20.79
CA SER A 128 -14.87 -17.13 20.70
C SER A 128 -14.04 -17.12 19.41
N THR A 129 -13.44 -18.24 19.05
CA THR A 129 -12.66 -18.40 17.81
C THR A 129 -13.52 -18.16 16.58
N ILE A 130 -14.75 -18.69 16.55
CA ILE A 130 -15.72 -18.46 15.47
C ILE A 130 -16.11 -16.98 15.39
N SER A 131 -16.33 -16.31 16.53
CA SER A 131 -16.61 -14.87 16.55
C SER A 131 -15.46 -14.07 15.95
N THR A 132 -14.21 -14.39 16.35
CA THR A 132 -13.02 -13.74 15.79
C THR A 132 -12.92 -13.98 14.28
N MET A 133 -13.20 -15.20 13.80
CA MET A 133 -13.25 -15.49 12.36
C MET A 133 -14.27 -14.60 11.64
N ASN A 134 -15.47 -14.45 12.19
CA ASN A 134 -16.52 -13.61 11.62
C ASN A 134 -16.11 -12.12 11.58
N ASP A 135 -15.43 -11.64 12.61
CA ASP A 135 -14.90 -10.28 12.64
C ASP A 135 -13.81 -10.08 11.58
N THR A 136 -12.93 -11.05 11.37
CA THR A 136 -11.98 -11.03 10.25
C THR A 136 -12.69 -10.99 8.90
N ILE A 137 -13.73 -11.79 8.68
CA ILE A 137 -14.50 -11.79 7.43
C ILE A 137 -15.17 -10.44 7.20
N LYS A 138 -15.73 -9.80 8.24
CA LYS A 138 -16.26 -8.44 8.14
C LYS A 138 -15.19 -7.42 7.77
N GLN A 139 -14.03 -7.48 8.41
CA GLN A 139 -12.90 -6.62 8.08
C GLN A 139 -12.44 -6.82 6.62
N LEU A 140 -12.48 -8.05 6.10
CA LEU A 140 -12.21 -8.33 4.68
C LEU A 140 -13.24 -7.62 3.79
N ASN A 141 -14.54 -7.73 4.10
CA ASN A 141 -15.62 -7.08 3.33
C ASN A 141 -15.52 -5.54 3.37
N ASP A 142 -15.25 -4.96 4.54
CA ASP A 142 -15.08 -3.51 4.69
C ASP A 142 -13.89 -3.00 3.87
N LEU A 143 -12.79 -3.76 3.82
CA LEU A 143 -11.63 -3.43 2.99
C LEU A 143 -11.94 -3.46 1.50
N THR A 144 -12.84 -4.34 1.05
CA THR A 144 -13.26 -4.42 -0.35
C THR A 144 -14.26 -3.32 -0.75
N GLU A 145 -15.21 -2.97 0.13
CA GLU A 145 -16.19 -1.90 -0.16
C GLU A 145 -15.55 -0.51 -0.29
N ASP A 146 -14.50 -0.25 0.49
CA ASP A 146 -13.73 1.00 0.44
C ASP A 146 -12.97 1.17 -0.89
N GLU A 147 -12.62 0.07 -1.57
CA GLU A 147 -11.99 0.10 -2.89
C GLU A 147 -13.00 0.39 -4.00
N ASP A 148 -14.18 -0.24 -3.95
CA ASP A 148 -15.26 -0.02 -4.93
C ASP A 148 -15.75 1.44 -4.93
N LYS A 149 -15.89 2.05 -3.75
CA LYS A 149 -16.29 3.46 -3.63
C LYS A 149 -15.25 4.43 -4.18
N LYS A 150 -13.94 4.12 -4.07
CA LYS A 150 -12.85 5.00 -4.56
C LYS A 150 -12.59 4.88 -6.05
N ASN A 151 -12.90 3.74 -6.66
CA ASN A 151 -12.73 3.53 -8.10
C ASN A 151 -13.80 4.25 -8.95
N VAL A 152 -14.94 4.64 -8.36
CA VAL A 152 -16.05 5.31 -9.07
C VAL A 152 -15.82 6.82 -9.31
N GLU A 153 -14.87 7.47 -8.61
CA GLU A 153 -14.64 8.93 -8.71
C GLU A 153 -13.53 9.37 -9.68
N ILE A 154 -13.13 8.55 -10.64
CA ILE A 154 -12.27 9.03 -11.74
C ILE A 154 -13.15 9.70 -12.80
N LYS A 155 -13.58 10.95 -12.53
CA LYS A 155 -13.96 11.86 -13.61
C LYS A 155 -12.70 12.17 -14.41
N ILE A 156 -12.54 11.48 -15.54
CA ILE A 156 -11.61 11.88 -16.58
C ILE A 156 -12.05 13.27 -17.03
N ILE A 157 -11.34 14.31 -16.58
CA ILE A 157 -11.42 15.62 -17.23
C ILE A 157 -10.65 15.43 -18.55
N GLU A 158 -11.36 15.05 -19.60
CA GLU A 158 -10.83 15.09 -20.96
C GLU A 158 -10.49 16.56 -21.27
N GLY A 159 -9.23 16.92 -21.04
CA GLY A 159 -8.66 18.16 -21.55
C GLY A 159 -8.72 18.12 -23.07
N LYS A 160 -9.68 18.86 -23.64
CA LYS A 160 -9.84 19.15 -25.06
C LYS A 160 -8.48 19.19 -25.78
N LYS A 161 -8.26 18.25 -26.69
CA LYS A 161 -7.31 18.41 -27.78
C LYS A 161 -7.92 19.36 -28.82
N GLU A 162 -7.78 20.66 -28.58
CA GLU A 162 -7.85 21.66 -29.63
C GLU A 162 -6.49 22.32 -29.73
N TRP A 163 -5.62 21.82 -30.61
CA TRP A 163 -4.68 22.65 -31.36
C TRP A 163 -4.54 22.04 -32.75
N ALA A 164 -5.12 22.76 -33.71
CA ALA A 164 -5.05 22.56 -35.14
C ALA A 164 -3.63 22.76 -35.68
N GLN A 165 -3.24 21.95 -36.66
CA GLN A 165 -3.14 22.36 -38.07
C GLN A 165 -3.01 21.11 -38.94
#